data_AF-A0A7Z9S2M2-F1
#
_entry.id   AF-A0A7Z9S2M2-F1
#
_cell.length_a   1.000
_cell.length_b   1.000
_cell.length_c   1.000
_cell.angle_alpha   90.00
_cell.angle_beta   90.00
_cell.angle_gamma   90.00
#
_symmetry.space_group_name_H-M   'P 1'
#
loop_
_entity.id
_entity.type
_entity.pdbx_description
1 polymer ?
#
loop_
_entity_poly.entity_id
_entity_poly.type
_entity_poly.pdbx_seq_one_letter_code
_entity_poly.pdbx_strand_id
1 'polypeptide(L)'
;HFVRVQSESALRHLANDYAYDHGEGDEGESSEFTLRSSTEEVSETLQVELSKRLEKAGVAVDEARLNHLAYAPEIASAMLRRQQAEAIIAARQKIVHGAVSMVQMALEGLEENNVVKLDEERKAAMVSNLLVVLCGDNDTQPVINTGTLYA
;
A
#
# COMPACT_ATOMS: atom_id res chain seq x y z
N HIS A 1 -27.91 -31.46 -11.80
CA HIS A 1 -28.37 -30.05 -11.78
C HIS A 1 -28.17 -29.39 -10.42
N PHE A 2 -28.67 -29.98 -9.33
CA PHE A 2 -28.56 -29.46 -7.95
C PHE A 2 -27.12 -29.10 -7.54
N VAL A 3 -26.16 -30.02 -7.69
CA VAL A 3 -24.75 -29.81 -7.31
C VAL A 3 -24.19 -28.55 -7.94
N ARG A 4 -24.29 -28.41 -9.28
CA ARG A 4 -23.79 -27.23 -10.01
C ARG A 4 -24.37 -25.91 -9.49
N VAL A 5 -25.69 -25.86 -9.26
CA VAL A 5 -26.36 -24.63 -8.78
C VAL A 5 -25.92 -24.28 -7.35
N GLN A 6 -25.79 -25.28 -6.48
CA GLN A 6 -25.31 -25.05 -5.12
C GLN A 6 -23.84 -24.62 -5.10
N SER A 7 -23.01 -25.21 -5.96
CA SER A 7 -21.61 -24.83 -6.09
C SER A 7 -21.44 -23.39 -6.59
N GLU A 8 -22.20 -23.00 -7.61
CA GLU A 8 -22.16 -21.62 -8.12
C GLU A 8 -22.66 -20.62 -7.08
N SER A 9 -23.72 -20.97 -6.34
CA SER A 9 -24.24 -20.09 -5.28
C SER A 9 -23.26 -19.93 -4.12
N ALA A 10 -22.55 -20.99 -3.72
CA ALA A 10 -21.49 -20.90 -2.71
C ALA A 10 -20.33 -20.03 -3.20
N LEU A 11 -19.88 -20.24 -4.43
CA LEU A 11 -18.79 -19.45 -5.01
C LEU A 11 -19.14 -17.95 -5.08
N ARG A 12 -20.37 -17.61 -5.47
CA ARG A 12 -20.82 -16.20 -5.51
C ARG A 12 -20.92 -15.58 -4.12
N HIS A 13 -21.31 -16.36 -3.12
CA HIS A 13 -21.36 -15.90 -1.73
C HIS A 13 -19.95 -15.55 -1.24
N LEU A 14 -19.01 -16.49 -1.41
CA LEU A 14 -17.60 -16.29 -1.11
C LEU A 14 -17.00 -15.07 -1.85
N ALA A 15 -17.29 -14.92 -3.14
CA ALA A 15 -16.78 -13.79 -3.92
C ALA A 15 -17.35 -12.42 -3.50
N ASN A 16 -18.45 -12.39 -2.74
CA ASN A 16 -19.07 -11.17 -2.25
C ASN A 16 -18.62 -10.82 -0.82
N ASP A 17 -18.24 -11.83 -0.03
CA ASP A 17 -17.80 -11.66 1.35
C ASP A 17 -16.32 -11.27 1.45
N TYR A 18 -15.51 -11.60 0.44
CA TYR A 18 -14.06 -11.35 0.43
C TYR A 18 -13.66 -10.39 -0.69
N ALA A 19 -12.83 -9.40 -0.36
CA ALA A 19 -12.22 -8.53 -1.35
C ALA A 19 -11.28 -9.31 -2.29
N TYR A 20 -11.12 -8.84 -3.53
CA TYR A 20 -10.22 -9.46 -4.50
C TYR A 20 -8.76 -9.36 -4.05
N ASP A 21 -8.31 -8.14 -3.72
CA ASP A 21 -7.01 -7.83 -3.13
C ASP A 21 -7.16 -6.66 -2.14
N HIS A 22 -6.08 -6.34 -1.43
CA HIS A 22 -6.05 -5.22 -0.50
C HIS A 22 -6.27 -3.91 -1.28
N GLY A 23 -7.33 -3.17 -0.95
CA GLY A 23 -7.66 -1.89 -1.58
C GLY A 23 -6.99 -0.69 -0.90
N GLU A 24 -6.93 0.45 -1.61
CA GLU A 24 -6.62 1.76 -1.01
C GLU A 24 -7.62 2.06 0.12
N GLY A 25 -7.16 2.01 1.37
CA GLY A 25 -7.98 2.31 2.57
C GLY A 25 -7.70 1.44 3.79
N ASP A 26 -7.11 0.25 3.62
CA ASP A 26 -6.83 -0.69 4.72
C ASP A 26 -5.47 -0.46 5.41
N GLU A 27 -5.07 0.79 5.56
CA GLU A 27 -3.96 1.16 6.47
C GLU A 27 -4.39 1.12 7.95
N GLY A 28 -5.65 0.74 8.24
CA GLY A 28 -6.22 0.62 9.58
C GLY A 28 -6.62 -0.81 9.94
N GLU A 29 -5.71 -1.54 10.60
CA GLU A 29 -6.00 -2.55 11.63
C GLU A 29 -6.87 -3.80 11.33
N SER A 30 -7.21 -4.14 10.09
CA SER A 30 -7.64 -5.51 9.79
C SER A 30 -6.76 -6.14 8.72
N SER A 31 -6.07 -7.21 9.11
CA SER A 31 -5.60 -8.26 8.20
C SER A 31 -6.82 -8.94 7.58
N GLU A 32 -7.62 -8.21 6.81
CA GLU A 32 -8.79 -8.76 6.13
C GLU A 32 -8.30 -9.74 5.08
N PHE A 33 -8.65 -11.01 5.27
CA PHE A 33 -8.36 -12.05 4.32
C PHE A 33 -8.91 -11.64 2.95
N THR A 34 -8.09 -11.71 1.90
CA THR A 34 -8.52 -11.44 0.53
C THR A 34 -8.50 -12.71 -0.29
N LEU A 35 -9.30 -12.77 -1.36
CA LEU A 35 -9.31 -13.90 -2.28
C LEU A 35 -7.90 -14.20 -2.83
N ARG A 36 -7.07 -13.17 -2.99
CA ARG A 36 -5.72 -13.28 -3.54
C ARG A 36 -4.63 -13.60 -2.51
N SER A 37 -4.69 -13.06 -1.30
CA SER A 37 -3.64 -13.26 -0.28
C SER A 37 -3.86 -14.48 0.60
N SER A 38 -5.10 -14.95 0.71
CA SER A 38 -5.54 -15.89 1.75
C SER A 38 -6.17 -17.13 1.14
N THR A 39 -5.46 -17.72 0.16
CA THR A 39 -6.00 -18.80 -0.67
C THR A 39 -6.34 -20.06 0.12
N GLU A 40 -5.62 -20.36 1.19
CA GLU A 40 -5.85 -21.54 2.02
C GLU A 40 -7.12 -21.37 2.85
N GLU A 41 -7.26 -20.27 3.58
CA GLU A 41 -8.43 -19.95 4.39
C GLU A 41 -9.70 -19.83 3.54
N VAL A 42 -9.60 -19.22 2.36
CA VAL A 42 -10.70 -19.10 1.40
C VAL A 42 -11.10 -20.47 0.84
N SER A 43 -10.13 -21.37 0.62
CA SER A 43 -10.40 -22.75 0.15
C SER A 43 -11.08 -23.59 1.23
N GLU A 44 -10.63 -23.50 2.48
CA GLU A 44 -11.28 -24.16 3.61
C GLU A 44 -12.71 -23.67 3.81
N THR A 45 -12.91 -22.34 3.77
CA THR A 45 -14.24 -21.73 3.89
C THR A 45 -15.17 -22.21 2.78
N LEU A 46 -14.68 -22.23 1.54
CA LEU A 46 -15.42 -22.74 0.38
C LEU A 46 -15.75 -24.23 0.55
N GLN A 47 -14.81 -25.05 1.03
CA GLN A 47 -15.04 -26.47 1.27
C GLN A 47 -16.14 -26.69 2.31
N VAL A 48 -16.10 -25.98 3.44
CA VAL A 48 -17.10 -26.08 4.51
C VAL A 48 -18.48 -25.68 3.97
N GLU A 49 -18.55 -24.58 3.23
CA GLU A 49 -19.81 -24.09 2.67
C GLU A 49 -20.40 -25.06 1.64
N LEU A 50 -19.57 -25.59 0.74
CA LEU A 50 -19.99 -26.58 -0.25
C LEU A 50 -20.44 -27.88 0.43
N SER A 51 -19.70 -28.37 1.42
CA SER A 51 -20.03 -29.59 2.16
C SER A 51 -21.43 -29.47 2.78
N LYS A 52 -21.71 -28.37 3.46
CA LYS A 52 -23.01 -28.11 4.11
C LYS A 52 -24.18 -28.06 3.11
N ARG A 53 -23.96 -27.50 1.92
CA ARG A 53 -25.00 -27.38 0.87
C ARG A 53 -25.22 -28.71 0.14
N LEU A 54 -24.16 -29.46 -0.10
CA LEU A 54 -24.16 -30.70 -0.88
C LEU A 54 -24.48 -31.95 -0.06
N GLU A 55 -24.38 -31.88 1.27
CA GLU A 55 -24.79 -32.94 2.20
C GLU A 55 -26.22 -33.41 1.94
N LYS A 56 -27.14 -32.48 1.64
CA LYS A 56 -28.55 -32.79 1.30
C LYS A 56 -28.70 -33.68 0.05
N ALA A 57 -27.69 -33.70 -0.81
CA ALA A 57 -27.64 -34.55 -2.00
C ALA A 57 -26.82 -35.83 -1.79
N GLY A 58 -26.30 -36.07 -0.58
CA GLY A 58 -25.44 -37.21 -0.28
C GLY A 58 -24.05 -37.13 -0.93
N VAL A 59 -23.58 -35.93 -1.27
CA VAL A 59 -22.28 -35.71 -1.92
C VAL A 59 -21.28 -35.24 -0.87
N ALA A 60 -20.17 -35.97 -0.73
CA ALA A 60 -19.02 -35.57 0.07
C ALA A 60 -18.10 -34.65 -0.73
N VAL A 61 -17.51 -33.65 -0.06
CA VAL A 61 -16.58 -32.69 -0.67
C VAL A 61 -15.23 -32.84 0.02
N ASP A 62 -14.31 -33.53 -0.65
CA ASP A 62 -12.98 -33.81 -0.11
C ASP A 62 -12.05 -32.58 -0.20
N GLU A 63 -12.19 -31.78 -1.25
CA GLU A 63 -11.46 -30.52 -1.43
C GLU A 63 -12.27 -29.51 -2.26
N ALA A 64 -12.00 -28.22 -2.04
CA ALA A 64 -12.49 -27.13 -2.88
C ALA A 64 -11.42 -26.04 -3.00
N ARG A 65 -11.12 -25.61 -4.22
CA ARG A 65 -10.08 -24.61 -4.51
C ARG A 65 -10.50 -23.64 -5.60
N LEU A 66 -10.04 -22.39 -5.50
CA LEU A 66 -10.16 -21.41 -6.58
C LEU A 66 -9.05 -21.64 -7.61
N ASN A 67 -9.40 -22.15 -8.79
CA ASN A 67 -8.41 -22.46 -9.84
C ASN A 67 -7.90 -21.24 -10.60
N HIS A 68 -8.77 -20.25 -10.85
CA HIS A 68 -8.40 -19.06 -11.61
C HIS A 68 -9.01 -17.82 -10.98
N LEU A 69 -8.15 -16.98 -10.42
CA LEU A 69 -8.50 -15.69 -9.84
C LEU A 69 -7.72 -14.59 -10.56
N ALA A 70 -8.34 -13.98 -11.56
CA ALA A 70 -7.75 -12.90 -12.33
C ALA A 70 -8.76 -11.77 -12.51
N TYR A 71 -8.24 -10.55 -12.65
CA TYR A 71 -9.04 -9.44 -13.14
C TYR A 71 -9.57 -9.74 -14.53
N ALA A 72 -10.79 -9.26 -14.80
CA ALA A 72 -11.34 -9.32 -16.15
C ALA A 72 -10.46 -8.48 -17.11
N PRO A 73 -10.29 -8.90 -18.38
CA PRO A 73 -9.44 -8.20 -19.35
C PRO A 73 -9.77 -6.71 -19.49
N GLU A 74 -11.05 -6.35 -19.35
CA GLU A 74 -11.57 -4.99 -19.46
C GLU A 74 -11.03 -4.06 -18.38
N ILE A 75 -10.73 -4.57 -17.19
CA ILE A 75 -10.27 -3.79 -16.03
C ILE A 75 -8.79 -3.98 -15.71
N ALA A 76 -8.13 -4.98 -16.32
CA ALA A 76 -6.74 -5.33 -16.03
C ALA A 76 -5.77 -4.13 -16.24
N SER A 77 -5.97 -3.36 -17.31
CA SER A 77 -5.12 -2.20 -17.60
C SER A 77 -5.30 -1.04 -16.59
N ALA A 78 -6.53 -0.82 -16.13
CA ALA A 78 -6.83 0.20 -15.12
C ALA A 78 -6.28 -0.22 -13.75
N MET A 79 -6.44 -1.50 -13.38
CA MET A 79 -5.90 -2.05 -12.14
C MET A 79 -4.37 -1.99 -12.09
N LEU A 80 -3.69 -2.31 -13.20
CA LEU A 80 -2.23 -2.18 -13.28
C LEU A 80 -1.78 -0.73 -13.05
N ARG A 81 -2.47 0.25 -13.67
CA ARG A 81 -2.15 1.67 -13.47
C ARG A 81 -2.37 2.09 -12.01
N ARG A 82 -3.43 1.61 -11.36
CA ARG A 82 -3.69 1.84 -9.94
C ARG A 82 -2.52 1.32 -9.07
N GLN A 83 -2.13 0.07 -9.25
CA GLN A 83 -1.02 -0.54 -8.50
C GLN A 83 0.31 0.19 -8.72
N GLN A 84 0.56 0.67 -9.95
CA GLN A 84 1.73 1.50 -10.22
C GLN A 84 1.68 2.84 -9.49
N ALA A 85 0.52 3.51 -9.48
CA ALA A 85 0.33 4.76 -8.75
C ALA A 85 0.54 4.57 -7.24
N GLU A 86 -0.04 3.52 -6.65
CA GLU A 86 0.15 3.15 -5.24
C GLU A 86 1.63 2.90 -4.93
N ALA A 87 2.33 2.13 -5.77
CA ALA A 87 3.75 1.86 -5.59
C ALA A 87 4.61 3.15 -5.65
N ILE A 88 4.26 4.08 -6.55
CA ILE A 88 4.92 5.39 -6.64
C ILE A 88 4.67 6.22 -5.38
N ILE A 89 3.43 6.26 -4.88
CA ILE A 89 3.08 7.00 -3.66
C ILE A 89 3.82 6.42 -2.45
N ALA A 90 3.79 5.10 -2.27
CA ALA A 90 4.50 4.41 -1.19
C ALA A 90 6.02 4.67 -1.24
N ALA A 91 6.61 4.68 -2.43
CA ALA A 91 8.01 5.05 -2.62
C ALA A 91 8.26 6.51 -2.21
N ARG A 92 7.41 7.45 -2.66
CA ARG A 92 7.52 8.88 -2.31
C ARG A 92 7.37 9.12 -0.81
N GLN A 93 6.45 8.44 -0.14
CA GLN A 93 6.30 8.52 1.32
C GLN A 93 7.58 8.10 2.05
N LYS A 94 8.22 7.00 1.62
CA LYS A 94 9.50 6.55 2.19
C LYS A 94 10.62 7.58 2.00
N ILE A 95 10.71 8.20 0.83
CA ILE A 95 11.69 9.26 0.54
C ILE A 95 11.45 10.45 1.48
N VAL A 96 10.21 10.93 1.57
CA VAL A 96 9.85 12.08 2.42
C VAL A 96 10.13 11.78 3.88
N HIS A 97 9.79 10.59 4.37
CA HIS A 97 10.07 10.18 5.74
C HIS A 97 11.59 10.21 6.03
N GLY A 98 12.40 9.60 5.17
CA GLY A 98 13.85 9.64 5.30
C GLY A 98 14.41 11.07 5.24
N ALA A 99 13.87 11.92 4.36
CA ALA A 99 14.27 13.32 4.24
C ALA A 99 13.98 14.11 5.52
N VAL A 100 12.77 13.98 6.09
CA VAL A 100 12.40 14.63 7.35
C VAL A 100 13.35 14.19 8.48
N SER A 101 13.64 12.88 8.59
CA SER A 101 14.59 12.37 9.58
C SER A 101 16.00 12.94 9.39
N MET A 102 16.50 13.02 8.15
CA MET A 102 17.82 13.60 7.86
C MET A 102 17.90 15.09 8.22
N VAL A 103 16.84 15.86 7.91
CA VAL A 103 16.77 17.29 8.25
C VAL A 103 16.74 17.50 9.76
N GLN A 104 15.96 16.68 10.48
CA GLN A 104 15.89 16.74 11.93
C GLN A 104 17.27 16.50 12.57
N MET A 105 17.97 15.43 12.18
CA MET A 105 19.32 15.13 12.68
C MET A 105 20.31 16.26 12.39
N ALA A 106 20.23 16.89 11.22
CA ALA A 106 21.12 17.99 10.85
C ALA A 106 20.88 19.25 11.71
N LEU A 107 19.61 19.59 11.98
CA LEU A 107 19.25 20.74 12.83
C LEU A 107 19.68 20.51 14.28
N GLU A 108 19.41 19.34 14.83
CA GLU A 108 19.82 18.95 16.19
C GLU A 108 21.35 19.05 16.34
N GLY A 109 22.11 18.50 15.38
CA GLY A 109 23.57 18.58 15.40
C GLY A 109 24.12 20.01 15.30
N LEU A 110 23.48 20.91 14.55
CA LEU A 110 23.89 22.32 14.47
C LEU A 110 23.63 23.08 15.78
N GLU A 111 22.53 22.75 16.46
CA GLU A 111 22.13 23.33 17.74
C GLU A 111 23.05 22.85 18.87
N GLU A 112 23.32 21.53 18.95
CA GLU A 112 24.24 20.93 19.93
C GLU A 112 25.66 21.53 19.84
N ASN A 113 26.15 21.71 18.62
CA ASN A 113 27.48 22.27 18.38
C ASN A 113 27.53 23.81 18.48
N ASN A 114 26.41 24.48 18.80
CA ASN A 114 26.27 25.93 18.85
C ASN A 114 26.81 26.64 17.59
N VAL A 115 26.72 26.00 16.42
CA VAL A 115 27.29 26.53 15.16
C VAL A 115 26.48 27.74 14.68
N VAL A 116 25.15 27.71 14.86
CA VAL A 116 24.23 28.77 14.45
C VAL A 116 23.09 28.90 15.47
N LYS A 117 22.69 30.14 15.80
CA LYS A 117 21.39 30.42 16.45
C LYS A 117 20.34 30.66 15.38
N LEU A 118 19.43 29.71 15.22
CA LEU A 118 18.30 29.82 14.31
C LEU A 118 17.05 30.21 15.11
N ASP A 119 16.36 31.24 14.64
CA ASP A 119 14.98 31.51 15.06
C ASP A 119 14.02 30.54 14.33
N GLU A 120 12.76 30.48 14.78
CA GLU A 120 11.75 29.57 14.22
C GLU A 120 11.52 29.81 12.71
N GLU A 121 11.61 31.07 12.27
CA GLU A 121 11.43 31.43 10.86
C GLU A 121 12.58 30.91 9.98
N ARG A 122 13.84 31.05 10.42
CA ARG A 122 15.01 30.49 9.71
C ARG A 122 15.02 28.97 9.77
N LYS A 123 14.62 28.35 10.88
CA LYS A 123 14.46 26.88 10.96
C LYS A 123 13.46 26.40 9.90
N ALA A 124 12.29 27.02 9.81
CA ALA A 124 11.28 26.67 8.81
C ALA A 124 11.78 26.85 7.37
N ALA A 125 12.48 27.95 7.08
CA ALA A 125 13.08 28.18 5.76
C ALA A 125 14.15 27.13 5.40
N MET A 126 14.98 26.74 6.36
CA MET A 126 16.04 25.76 6.15
C MET A 126 15.47 24.34 5.96
N VAL A 127 14.45 23.96 6.74
CA VAL A 127 13.70 22.71 6.55
C VAL A 127 13.10 22.64 5.16
N SER A 128 12.41 23.70 4.72
CA SER A 128 11.80 23.78 3.40
C SER A 128 12.84 23.58 2.29
N ASN A 129 13.96 24.31 2.35
CA ASN A 129 15.03 24.20 1.35
C ASN A 129 15.65 22.81 1.33
N LEU A 130 15.92 22.21 2.51
CA LEU A 130 16.49 20.88 2.59
C LEU A 130 15.51 19.81 2.09
N LEU A 131 14.22 19.91 2.40
CA LEU A 131 13.21 18.98 1.89
C LEU A 131 13.08 19.07 0.36
N VAL A 132 13.15 20.27 -0.22
CA VAL A 132 13.15 20.44 -1.68
C VAL A 132 14.39 19.79 -2.31
N VAL A 133 15.55 19.88 -1.66
CA VAL A 133 16.81 19.26 -2.13
C VAL A 133 16.77 17.74 -2.00
N LEU A 134 16.28 17.21 -0.88
CA LEU A 134 16.30 15.78 -0.57
C LEU A 134 15.17 15.00 -1.25
N CYS A 135 14.02 15.64 -1.48
CA CYS A 135 12.86 15.03 -2.13
C CYS A 135 12.73 15.40 -3.61
N GLY A 136 13.61 16.26 -4.13
CA GLY A 136 13.62 16.67 -5.53
C GLY A 136 14.08 15.56 -6.45
N ASP A 137 13.35 15.32 -7.53
CA ASP A 137 13.68 14.29 -8.55
C ASP A 137 14.87 14.71 -9.46
N ASN A 138 15.36 15.96 -9.36
CA ASN A 138 16.45 16.49 -10.17
C ASN A 138 17.66 16.86 -9.31
N ASP A 139 18.87 16.68 -9.85
CA ASP A 139 20.10 17.16 -9.23
C ASP A 139 19.99 18.66 -8.93
N THR A 140 20.14 19.03 -7.67
CA THR A 140 20.08 20.42 -7.26
C THR A 140 21.29 21.18 -7.77
N GLN A 141 21.06 22.25 -8.53
CA GLN A 141 22.14 23.11 -9.00
C GLN A 141 22.64 24.00 -7.85
N PRO A 142 23.93 23.93 -7.48
CA PRO A 142 24.46 24.76 -6.40
C PRO A 142 24.47 26.23 -6.83
N VAL A 143 23.66 27.06 -6.17
CA VAL A 143 23.74 28.52 -6.30
C VAL A 143 24.85 29.00 -5.36
N ILE A 144 26.05 29.23 -5.90
CA ILE A 144 27.16 29.79 -5.13
C ILE A 144 26.88 31.29 -4.94
N ASN A 145 26.48 31.68 -3.74
CA ASN A 145 26.30 33.09 -3.39
C ASN A 145 27.66 33.73 -3.12
N THR A 146 28.20 34.46 -4.10
CA THR A 146 29.45 35.23 -3.97
C THR A 146 29.24 36.65 -3.43
N GLY A 147 28.03 36.99 -2.96
CA GLY A 147 27.74 38.27 -2.34
C GLY A 147 28.39 38.37 -0.97
N THR A 148 29.36 39.26 -0.80
CA THR A 148 30.00 39.54 0.48
C THR A 148 28.95 39.98 1.50
N LEU A 149 28.79 39.21 2.58
CA LEU A 149 27.80 39.39 3.64
C LEU A 149 28.02 40.64 4.54
N TYR A 150 28.89 41.56 4.14
CA TYR A 150 29.19 42.79 4.87
C TYR A 150 29.32 43.96 3.90
N ALA A 151 28.40 44.92 4.02
CA ALA A 151 28.54 46.32 3.65
C ALA A 151 27.98 47.15 4.80
#